data_AF-A0A819B6E6-F1
#
_entry.id   AF-A0A819B6E6-F1
#
_cell.length_a   1.000
_cell.length_b   1.000
_cell.length_c   1.000
_cell.angle_alpha   90.00
_cell.angle_beta   90.00
_cell.angle_gamma   90.00
#
_symmetry.space_group_name_H-M   'P 1'
#
loop_
_entity.id
_entity.type
_entity.pdbx_description
1 polymer ?
#
loop_
_entity_poly.entity_id
_entity_poly.type
_entity_poly.pdbx_seq_one_letter_code
_entity_poly.pdbx_strand_id
1 'polypeptide(L)'
;MGNQQKGRGTSSWELDEISNLVGIPRFQLENIYRDFRRVSKDYLLDKHEFRRIYKDLMRFSPNSPDYFHLTPSELTRLHNAMADRIFKTFDRNKSGRLTF
;
A
#
# COMPACT_ATOMS: atom_id res chain seq x y z
N MET A 1 6.19 -0.16 -29.78
CA MET A 1 5.38 0.95 -29.24
C MET A 1 4.92 0.53 -27.85
N GLY A 2 5.62 0.96 -26.80
CA GLY A 2 5.30 0.59 -25.43
C GLY A 2 4.23 1.53 -24.88
N ASN A 3 3.06 0.99 -24.54
CA ASN A 3 2.04 1.72 -23.80
C ASN A 3 2.64 2.13 -22.44
N GLN A 4 2.99 3.41 -22.29
CA GLN A 4 3.20 4.01 -20.99
C GLN A 4 1.85 3.93 -20.27
N GLN A 5 1.70 2.97 -19.36
CA GLN A 5 0.59 2.95 -18.41
C GLN A 5 0.73 4.19 -17.53
N LYS A 6 0.12 5.31 -17.94
CA LYS A 6 -0.08 6.46 -17.06
C LYS A 6 -0.91 5.94 -15.90
N GLY A 7 -0.40 6.05 -14.67
CA GLY A 7 -1.11 5.60 -13.47
C GLY A 7 -2.54 6.13 -13.50
N ARG A 8 -3.52 5.23 -13.48
CA ARG A 8 -4.94 5.60 -13.51
C ARG A 8 -5.23 6.49 -12.30
N GLY A 9 -5.84 7.65 -12.52
CA GLY A 9 -6.36 8.45 -11.40
C GLY A 9 -7.44 7.65 -10.67
N THR A 10 -7.30 7.49 -9.36
CA THR A 10 -8.40 6.97 -8.55
C THR A 10 -9.53 7.97 -8.63
N SER A 11 -10.68 7.47 -9.04
CA SER A 11 -11.90 8.26 -9.02
C SER A 11 -12.39 8.42 -7.59
N SER A 12 -13.07 9.53 -7.28
CA SER A 12 -13.47 9.84 -5.90
C SER A 12 -14.32 8.72 -5.28
N TRP A 13 -15.18 8.10 -6.08
CA TRP A 13 -16.06 7.00 -5.66
C TRP A 13 -15.28 5.74 -5.27
N GLU A 14 -14.18 5.41 -5.96
CA GLU A 14 -13.34 4.25 -5.63
C GLU A 14 -12.71 4.41 -4.23
N LEU A 15 -12.30 5.63 -3.86
CA LEU A 15 -11.72 5.87 -2.54
C LEU A 15 -12.79 5.87 -1.43
N ASP A 16 -14.02 6.27 -1.72
CA ASP A 16 -15.14 6.19 -0.78
C ASP A 16 -15.54 4.72 -0.52
N GLU A 17 -15.58 3.90 -1.57
CA GLU A 17 -15.82 2.45 -1.43
C GLU A 17 -14.72 1.76 -0.65
N ILE A 18 -13.45 2.03 -0.96
CA ILE A 18 -12.31 1.47 -0.23
C ILE A 18 -12.36 1.92 1.24
N SER A 19 -12.65 3.21 1.50
CA SER A 19 -12.82 3.75 2.86
C SER A 19 -13.85 2.96 3.67
N ASN A 20 -15.01 2.71 3.08
CA ASN A 20 -16.08 1.96 3.72
C ASN A 20 -15.71 0.48 3.93
N LEU A 21 -15.04 -0.14 2.96
CA LEU A 21 -14.66 -1.54 3.02
C LEU A 21 -13.59 -1.82 4.08
N VAL A 22 -12.57 -0.97 4.17
CA VAL A 22 -11.41 -1.19 5.05
C VAL A 22 -11.49 -0.43 6.37
N GLY A 23 -12.51 0.43 6.52
CA GLY A 23 -12.72 1.26 7.71
C GLY A 23 -11.69 2.37 7.90
N ILE A 24 -10.85 2.65 6.92
CA ILE A 24 -9.85 3.73 6.97
C ILE A 24 -10.53 5.01 6.48
N PRO A 25 -10.48 6.13 7.24
CA PRO A 25 -11.10 7.38 6.81
C PRO A 25 -10.64 7.85 5.44
N ARG A 26 -11.59 8.34 4.64
CA ARG A 26 -11.37 8.81 3.26
C ARG A 26 -10.18 9.76 3.10
N PHE A 27 -10.00 10.71 4.02
CA PHE A 27 -8.89 11.67 3.99
C PHE A 27 -7.52 11.01 4.22
N GLN A 28 -7.46 9.92 5.00
CA GLN A 28 -6.23 9.17 5.23
C GLN A 28 -5.84 8.37 3.99
N LEU A 29 -6.81 7.73 3.32
CA LEU A 29 -6.57 7.07 2.04
C LEU A 29 -6.07 8.06 0.98
N GLU A 30 -6.62 9.27 0.97
CA GLU A 30 -6.19 10.37 0.10
C GLU A 30 -4.73 10.78 0.37
N ASN A 31 -4.36 10.92 1.64
CA ASN A 31 -2.98 11.22 2.04
C ASN A 31 -2.02 10.10 1.63
N ILE A 32 -2.39 8.83 1.87
CA ILE A 32 -1.60 7.66 1.47
C ILE A 32 -1.42 7.64 -0.06
N TYR A 33 -2.48 7.90 -0.82
CA TYR A 33 -2.42 7.93 -2.28
C TYR A 33 -1.59 9.10 -2.82
N ARG A 34 -1.65 10.26 -2.16
CA ARG A 34 -0.78 11.40 -2.50
C ARG A 34 0.68 11.10 -2.18
N ASP A 35 0.95 10.48 -1.03
CA ASP A 35 2.30 10.08 -0.64
C ASP A 35 2.88 9.02 -1.56
N PHE A 36 2.05 8.09 -2.04
CA PHE A 36 2.38 7.16 -3.13
C PHE A 36 2.87 7.91 -4.36
N ARG A 37 2.06 8.85 -4.90
CA ARG A 37 2.40 9.56 -6.14
C ARG A 37 3.67 10.36 -6.02
N ARG A 38 3.95 10.87 -4.83
CA ARG A 38 5.15 11.63 -4.53
C ARG A 38 6.42 10.78 -4.56
N VAL A 39 6.34 9.51 -4.11
CA VAL A 39 7.53 8.64 -4.04
C VAL A 39 7.68 7.73 -5.25
N SER A 40 6.58 7.31 -5.87
CA SER A 40 6.62 6.41 -7.02
C SER A 40 7.32 7.06 -8.20
N LYS A 41 8.41 6.44 -8.68
CA LYS A 41 9.01 6.82 -9.97
C LYS A 41 8.22 6.15 -11.09
N ASP A 42 7.83 6.92 -12.10
CA ASP A 42 7.06 6.44 -13.25
C ASP A 42 5.74 5.74 -12.87
N TYR A 43 5.12 6.13 -11.74
CA TYR A 43 3.92 5.48 -11.17
C TYR A 43 4.12 4.02 -10.77
N LEU A 44 5.37 3.63 -10.53
CA LEU A 44 5.74 2.30 -10.06
C LEU A 44 6.27 2.39 -8.64
N LEU A 45 5.86 1.45 -7.79
CA LEU A 45 6.44 1.24 -6.48
C LEU A 45 7.47 0.14 -6.52
N ASP A 46 8.63 0.40 -5.94
CA ASP A 46 9.49 -0.68 -5.52
C ASP A 46 9.00 -1.34 -4.22
N LYS A 47 9.69 -2.41 -3.83
CA LYS A 47 9.38 -3.18 -2.64
C LYS A 47 9.47 -2.37 -1.33
N HIS A 48 10.41 -1.44 -1.24
CA HIS A 48 10.62 -0.61 -0.05
C HIS A 48 9.50 0.42 0.10
N GLU A 49 9.13 1.06 -1.01
CA GLU A 49 8.04 2.03 -1.05
C GLU A 49 6.69 1.37 -0.73
N PHE A 50 6.44 0.18 -1.29
CA PHE A 50 5.24 -0.61 -0.98
C PHE A 50 5.15 -0.98 0.50
N ARG A 51 6.26 -1.41 1.13
CA ARG A 51 6.29 -1.69 2.58
C ARG A 51 5.91 -0.49 3.42
N ARG A 52 6.33 0.71 3.01
CA ARG A 52 6.02 1.94 3.75
C ARG A 52 4.52 2.22 3.69
N ILE A 53 3.93 2.17 2.50
CA ILE A 53 2.49 2.37 2.29
C ILE A 53 1.68 1.33 3.05
N TYR A 54 2.11 0.06 3.02
CA TYR A 54 1.45 -1.00 3.76
C TYR A 54 1.41 -0.73 5.27
N LYS A 55 2.50 -0.23 5.85
CA LYS A 55 2.55 0.14 7.26
C LYS A 55 1.59 1.29 7.58
N ASP A 56 1.51 2.28 6.71
CA ASP A 56 0.57 3.39 6.87
C ASP A 56 -0.89 2.90 6.83
N LEU A 57 -1.23 1.99 5.90
CA LEU A 57 -2.54 1.36 5.84
C LEU A 57 -2.88 0.58 7.12
N MET A 58 -1.94 -0.23 7.64
CA MET A 58 -2.17 -0.98 8.87
C MET A 58 -2.31 -0.09 10.09
N ARG A 59 -1.58 1.04 10.13
CA ARG A 59 -1.68 2.02 11.23
C ARG A 59 -3.06 2.66 11.33
N PHE A 60 -3.71 2.94 10.20
CA PHE A 60 -5.03 3.58 10.19
C PHE A 60 -6.19 2.59 10.13
N SER A 61 -5.91 1.29 9.97
CA SER A 61 -6.96 0.28 9.94
C SER A 61 -7.53 0.08 11.35
N PRO A 62 -8.85 0.29 11.55
CA PRO A 62 -9.49 0.07 12.84
C PRO A 62 -9.51 -1.42 13.22
N ASN A 63 -9.38 -2.31 12.24
CA ASN A 63 -9.33 -3.76 12.40
C ASN A 63 -7.90 -4.30 12.38
N SER A 64 -6.89 -3.45 12.66
CA SER A 64 -5.54 -3.92 12.81
C SER A 64 -5.51 -4.97 13.94
N PRO A 65 -5.00 -6.19 13.68
CA PRO A 65 -5.03 -7.22 14.70
C PRO A 65 -4.26 -6.75 15.92
N ASP A 66 -4.77 -7.11 17.08
CA ASP A 66 -4.11 -6.80 18.33
C ASP A 66 -2.82 -7.63 18.43
N TYR A 67 -1.69 -6.93 18.35
CA TYR A 67 -0.35 -7.48 18.49
C TYR A 67 0.35 -7.01 19.78
N PHE A 68 -0.39 -6.68 20.86
CA PHE A 68 0.22 -6.19 22.11
C PHE A 68 1.25 -7.14 22.73
N HIS A 69 1.23 -8.42 22.36
CA HIS A 69 2.21 -9.42 22.79
C HIS A 69 3.53 -9.38 22.00
N LEU A 70 3.59 -8.70 20.85
CA LEU A 70 4.79 -8.59 20.03
C LEU A 70 5.65 -7.41 20.46
N THR A 71 6.96 -7.62 20.47
CA THR A 71 7.92 -6.52 20.58
C THR A 71 7.86 -5.63 19.32
N PRO A 72 8.32 -4.37 19.38
CA PRO A 72 8.35 -3.50 18.20
C PRO A 72 9.14 -4.07 17.01
N SER A 73 10.18 -4.87 17.29
CA SER A 73 11.00 -5.50 16.25
C SER A 73 10.26 -6.66 15.57
N GLU A 74 9.52 -7.47 16.34
CA GLU A 74 8.69 -8.56 15.83
C GLU A 74 7.52 -8.02 15.02
N LEU A 75 6.85 -6.97 15.51
CA LEU A 75 5.78 -6.29 14.78
C LEU A 75 6.29 -5.74 13.44
N THR A 76 7.49 -5.13 13.44
CA THR A 76 8.14 -4.65 12.21
C THR A 76 8.44 -5.80 11.24
N ARG A 77 8.95 -6.93 11.74
CA ARG A 77 9.23 -8.13 10.92
C ARG A 77 7.94 -8.70 10.33
N LEU A 78 6.87 -8.78 11.12
CA LEU A 78 5.57 -9.25 10.68
C LEU A 78 5.00 -8.38 9.56
N HIS A 79 4.94 -7.06 9.75
CA HIS A 79 4.45 -6.15 8.71
C HIS A 79 5.30 -6.22 7.43
N ASN A 80 6.63 -6.30 7.55
CA ASN A 80 7.51 -6.46 6.40
C ASN A 80 7.25 -7.79 5.68
N ALA A 81 7.02 -8.89 6.39
CA ALA A 81 6.74 -10.20 5.81
C ALA A 81 5.40 -10.23 5.08
N MET A 82 4.36 -9.62 5.66
CA MET A 82 3.04 -9.50 5.03
C MET A 82 3.13 -8.65 3.76
N ALA A 83 3.75 -7.46 3.84
CA ALA A 83 3.98 -6.60 2.69
C ALA A 83 4.75 -7.33 1.58
N ASP A 84 5.81 -8.08 1.92
CA ASP A 84 6.59 -8.85 0.95
C ASP A 84 5.77 -9.92 0.24
N ARG A 85 4.90 -10.62 0.98
CA ARG A 85 4.05 -11.67 0.43
C ARG A 85 3.02 -11.09 -0.53
N ILE A 86 2.39 -9.97 -0.16
CA ILE A 86 1.45 -9.25 -1.03
C ILE A 86 2.19 -8.75 -2.27
N PHE A 87 3.35 -8.10 -2.11
CA PHE A 87 4.14 -7.59 -3.22
C PHE A 87 4.47 -8.68 -4.23
N LYS A 88 5.00 -9.83 -3.77
CA LYS A 88 5.30 -10.99 -4.62
C LYS A 88 4.09 -11.56 -5.35
N THR A 89 2.89 -11.42 -4.78
CA THR A 89 1.66 -11.92 -5.39
C THR A 89 1.30 -11.11 -6.64
N PHE A 90 1.60 -9.81 -6.62
CA PHE A 90 1.34 -8.88 -7.72
C PHE A 90 2.53 -8.75 -8.69
N ASP A 91 3.77 -8.89 -8.22
CA ASP A 91 5.00 -8.85 -9.03
C ASP A 91 5.28 -10.20 -9.72
N ARG A 92 4.31 -10.69 -10.49
CA ARG A 92 4.39 -12.04 -11.13
C ARG A 92 5.51 -12.15 -12.14
N ASN A 93 5.86 -11.04 -12.80
CA ASN A 93 6.95 -10.96 -13.77
C ASN A 93 8.32 -10.73 -13.10
N LYS A 94 8.37 -10.62 -11.76
CA LYS A 94 9.60 -10.37 -10.98
C LYS A 94 10.32 -9.08 -11.43
N SER A 95 9.56 -8.08 -11.85
CA SER A 95 10.10 -6.77 -12.25
C SER A 95 10.65 -5.97 -11.06
N GLY A 96 10.30 -6.38 -9.83
CA GLY A 96 10.61 -5.63 -8.62
C GLY A 96 9.82 -4.33 -8.51
N ARG A 97 8.76 -4.17 -9.31
CA ARG A 97 7.96 -2.95 -9.41
C ARG A 97 6.47 -3.27 -9.53
N LEU A 98 5.63 -2.51 -8.83
CA LEU A 98 4.18 -2.61 -8.94
C LEU A 98 3.59 -1.33 -9.49
N THR A 99 2.70 -1.47 -10.47
CA THR A 99 1.79 -0.38 -10.87
C THR A 99 0.65 -0.31 -9.88
N PHE A 100 -0.01 0.85 -9.84
CA PHE A 100 -1.37 0.95 -9.33
C PHE A 100 -2.37 0.44 -10.37
#